data_AF-X1KSC1-F1
#
_entry.id   AF-X1KSC1-F1
#
_cell.length_a   1.000
_cell.length_b   1.000
_cell.length_c   1.000
_cell.angle_alpha   90.00
_cell.angle_beta   90.00
_cell.angle_gamma   90.00
#
_symmetry.space_group_name_H-M   'P 1'
#
loop_
_entity.id
_entity.type
_entity.pdbx_description
1 polymer ?
#
loop_
_entity_poly.entity_id
_entity_poly.type
_entity_poly.pdbx_seq_one_letter_code
_entity_poly.pdbx_strand_id
1 'polypeptide(L)' 'RSDSFGGFGGPLFTEIRSALLESEKIPQNVNYIYGLGGRDINQTDITSIYADLEKIVETGKVGERVKYFGVRE' A
#
# COMPACT_ATOMS: atom_id res chain seq x y z
N ARG A 1 -10.72 9.59 -1.28
CA ARG A 1 -9.45 10.16 -1.78
C ARG A 1 -8.35 9.19 -1.38
N SER A 2 -7.88 8.36 -2.32
CA SER A 2 -6.93 7.28 -2.03
C SER A 2 -5.48 7.66 -2.34
N ASP A 3 -5.28 8.76 -3.06
CA ASP A 3 -3.98 9.29 -3.47
C ASP A 3 -3.85 10.77 -3.09
N SER A 4 -2.61 11.24 -2.87
CA SER A 4 -2.27 12.63 -2.53
C SER A 4 -1.51 13.28 -3.68
N PHE A 5 -2.08 14.35 -4.25
CA PHE A 5 -1.37 15.11 -5.28
C PHE A 5 -0.07 15.73 -4.72
N GLY A 6 1.08 15.27 -5.24
CA GLY A 6 2.41 15.70 -4.80
C GLY A 6 2.95 15.05 -3.52
N GLY A 7 2.22 14.08 -2.93
CA GLY A 7 2.64 13.34 -1.74
C GLY A 7 3.21 11.95 -2.06
N PHE A 8 4.02 11.40 -1.16
CA PHE A 8 4.47 10.00 -1.28
C PHE A 8 3.37 9.04 -0.80
N GLY A 9 2.50 8.63 -1.72
CA GLY A 9 1.36 7.75 -1.46
C GLY A 9 0.12 8.50 -0.93
N GLY A 10 -0.87 7.73 -0.50
CA GLY A 10 -2.13 8.25 0.03
C GLY A 10 -1.98 8.97 1.38
N PRO A 11 -2.96 9.81 1.75
CA PRO A 11 -2.90 10.59 2.98
C PRO A 11 -2.81 9.69 4.23
N LEU A 12 -3.62 8.62 4.26
CA LEU A 12 -3.61 7.62 5.35
C LEU A 12 -2.25 6.91 5.49
N PHE A 13 -1.56 6.67 4.37
CA PHE A 13 -0.25 6.03 4.40
C PHE A 13 0.78 6.93 5.08
N THR A 14 0.77 8.23 4.78
CA THR A 14 1.67 9.21 5.42
C THR A 14 1.41 9.30 6.93
N GLU A 15 0.13 9.34 7.33
CA GLU A 15 -0.27 9.41 8.74
C GLU A 15 0.15 8.15 9.52
N ILE A 16 -0.13 6.95 8.99
CA ILE A 16 0.27 5.68 9.63
C ILE A 16 1.79 5.59 9.75
N ARG A 17 2.53 5.94 8.68
CA ARG A 17 4.00 5.92 8.74
C ARG A 17 4.55 6.86 9.79
N SER A 18 3.97 8.04 9.92
CA SER A 18 4.36 9.03 10.92
C SER A 18 4.08 8.51 12.32
N ALA A 19 2.92 7.91 12.57
CA ALA A 19 2.56 7.30 13.84
C ALA A 19 3.50 6.14 14.23
N LEU A 20 3.96 5.36 13.25
CA LEU A 20 4.88 4.24 13.49
C LEU A 20 6.31 4.69 13.83
N LEU A 21 6.70 5.96 13.61
CA LEU A 21 8.05 6.43 13.92
C LEU A 21 8.38 6.36 15.42
N GLU A 22 7.38 6.39 16.29
CA GLU A 22 7.56 6.27 17.75
C GLU A 22 7.67 4.80 18.21
N SER A 23 7.53 3.83 17.31
CA SER A 23 7.64 2.40 17.64
C SER A 23 9.10 1.97 17.74
N GLU A 24 9.43 1.13 18.73
CA GLU A 24 10.78 0.55 18.90
C GLU A 24 11.28 -0.19 17.64
N LYS A 25 10.34 -0.80 16.90
CA LYS A 25 10.59 -1.44 15.61
C LYS A 25 9.57 -0.96 14.61
N ILE A 26 10.05 -0.27 13.58
CA ILE A 26 9.22 0.21 12.48
C ILE A 26 9.04 -0.94 11.48
N PRO A 27 7.82 -1.50 11.31
CA PRO A 27 7.59 -2.53 10.32
C PRO A 27 7.74 -1.97 8.90
N GLN A 28 8.07 -2.86 7.95
CA GLN A 28 7.95 -2.52 6.54
C GLN A 28 6.50 -2.13 6.24
N ASN A 29 6.33 -1.09 5.44
CA ASN A 29 5.01 -0.55 5.09
C ASN A 29 4.95 -0.31 3.58
N VAL A 30 3.79 -0.62 3.01
CA VAL A 30 3.46 -0.45 1.61
C VAL A 30 2.03 0.09 1.50
N ASN A 31 1.76 0.83 0.43
CA ASN A 31 0.50 1.47 0.16
C ASN A 31 -0.07 0.94 -1.16
N TYR A 32 -1.20 0.25 -1.08
CA TYR A 32 -1.98 -0.15 -2.25
C TYR A 32 -3.08 0.88 -2.48
N ILE A 33 -3.02 1.59 -3.60
CA ILE A 33 -4.02 2.57 -4.02
C ILE A 33 -4.93 1.88 -5.03
N TYR A 34 -6.21 1.71 -4.67
CA TYR A 34 -7.24 1.10 -5.51
C TYR A 34 -8.47 1.99 -5.59
N GLY A 35 -9.45 1.58 -6.41
CA GLY A 35 -10.70 2.31 -6.60
C GLY A 35 -10.57 3.60 -7.41
N LEU A 36 -9.43 3.79 -8.09
CA LEU A 36 -9.21 4.96 -8.93
C LEU A 36 -10.22 4.97 -10.08
N GLY A 37 -10.94 6.09 -10.24
CA GLY A 37 -11.99 6.24 -11.24
C GLY A 37 -13.30 5.52 -10.89
N GLY A 38 -13.51 5.15 -9.62
CA GLY A 38 -14.72 4.44 -9.20
C GLY A 38 -14.73 2.95 -9.57
N ARG A 39 -13.56 2.37 -9.85
CA ARG A 39 -13.42 0.93 -10.07
C ARG A 39 -13.73 0.16 -8.79
N ASP A 40 -14.47 -0.93 -8.93
CA ASP A 40 -14.72 -1.83 -7.82
C ASP A 40 -13.45 -2.60 -7.43
N ILE A 41 -13.41 -3.00 -6.15
CA ILE A 41 -12.44 -3.94 -5.62
C ILE A 41 -13.20 -5.12 -5.02
N ASN A 42 -12.78 -6.34 -5.36
CA ASN A 42 -13.44 -7.56 -4.90
C ASN A 42 -12.53 -8.36 -3.95
N GLN A 43 -13.08 -9.46 -3.42
CA GLN A 43 -12.36 -10.32 -2.48
C GLN A 43 -11.08 -10.91 -3.07
N THR A 44 -11.10 -11.34 -4.34
CA THR A 44 -9.93 -11.90 -5.04
C THR A 44 -8.81 -10.87 -5.16
N ASP A 45 -9.15 -9.61 -5.44
CA ASP A 45 -8.18 -8.52 -5.49
C ASP A 45 -7.51 -8.34 -4.12
N ILE A 46 -8.29 -8.29 -3.04
CA ILE A 46 -7.78 -8.18 -1.68
C ILE A 46 -6.89 -9.38 -1.33
N THR A 47 -7.29 -10.60 -1.67
CA THR A 47 -6.47 -11.81 -1.47
C THR A 47 -5.13 -11.69 -2.20
N SER A 48 -5.10 -11.14 -3.41
CA SER A 48 -3.86 -10.94 -4.16
C SER A 48 -2.92 -9.93 -3.48
N ILE A 49 -3.46 -8.89 -2.85
CA ILE A 49 -2.70 -7.91 -2.06
C ILE A 49 -2.06 -8.59 -0.84
N TYR A 50 -2.81 -9.43 -0.12
CA TYR A 50 -2.25 -10.19 1.01
C TYR A 50 -1.17 -11.18 0.57
N ALA A 51 -1.34 -11.87 -0.56
CA ALA A 51 -0.32 -12.76 -1.09
C ALA A 51 0.98 -12.02 -1.48
N ASP A 52 0.88 -10.77 -1.94
CA ASP A 52 2.05 -9.91 -2.18
C ASP A 52 2.72 -9.47 -0.87
N LEU A 53 1.95 -9.18 0.17
CA LEU A 53 2.48 -8.92 1.52
C LEU A 53 3.23 -10.13 2.10
N GLU A 54 2.68 -11.33 1.95
CA GLU A 54 3.35 -12.58 2.37
C GLU A 54 4.71 -12.74 1.67
N LYS A 55 4.77 -12.52 0.35
CA LYS A 55 6.04 -12.53 -0.39
C LYS A 55 7.04 -11.49 0.11
N ILE A 56 6.58 -10.30 0.50
CA ILE A 56 7.46 -9.28 1.09
C ILE A 56 8.05 -9.77 2.42
N VAL A 57 7.25 -10.43 3.25
CA VAL A 57 7.71 -11.02 4.52
C VAL A 57 8.72 -12.14 4.27
N GLU A 58 8.42 -13.06 3.35
CA GLU A 58 9.28 -14.20 3.02
C GLU A 58 10.63 -13.76 2.44
N THR A 59 10.62 -12.76 1.57
CA THR A 59 11.83 -12.31 0.85
C THR A 59 12.59 -11.22 1.60
N GLY A 60 11.94 -10.53 2.54
CA GLY A 60 12.45 -9.32 3.17
C GLY A 60 12.61 -8.12 2.20
N LYS A 61 12.12 -8.22 0.97
CA LYS A 61 12.30 -7.21 -0.08
C LYS A 61 11.02 -6.45 -0.32
N VAL A 62 11.04 -5.17 0.04
CA VAL A 62 9.99 -4.23 -0.36
C VAL A 62 10.37 -3.66 -1.72
N GLY A 63 9.59 -3.99 -2.75
CA GLY A 63 9.69 -3.35 -4.07
C GLY A 63 9.18 -1.91 -4.02
N GLU A 64 8.28 -1.54 -4.93
CA GLU A 64 7.61 -0.24 -4.83
C GLU A 64 6.74 -0.17 -3.57
N ARG A 65 6.93 0.91 -2.79
CA ARG A 65 6.14 1.16 -1.57
C ARG A 65 4.77 1.74 -1.86
N VAL A 66 4.56 2.34 -3.03
CA VAL A 66 3.25 2.85 -3.45
C VAL A 66 2.90 2.12 -4.73
N LYS A 67 1.84 1.31 -4.68
CA LYS A 67 1.41 0.45 -5.77
C LYS A 67 0.00 0.85 -6.16
N TYR A 68 -0.21 1.13 -7.44
CA TYR A 68 -1.54 1.38 -7.97
C TYR A 68 -2.15 0.07 -8.44
N PHE A 69 -3.24 -0.33 -7.80
CA PHE A 69 -3.91 -1.59 -8.08
C PHE A 69 -5.03 -1.39 -9.10
N GLY A 70 -5.07 -2.26 -10.12
CA GLY A 70 -6.12 -2.26 -11.14
C GLY A 70 -6.02 -1.14 -12.17
N VAL A 71 -4.96 -0.33 -12.16
CA VAL A 71 -4.61 0.60 -13.25
C VAL A 71 -3.82 -0.14 -14.32
N ARG A 72 -4.07 0.20 -15.59
CA ARG A 72 -3.12 -0.11 -16.67
C ARG A 72 -2.09 1.02 -16.69
N GLU A 73 -0.82 0.70 -16.95
CA GLU A 73 0.20 1.69 -17.30
C GLU A 73 -0.28 2.59 -18.45
#